data_AF-A0A960R8S4-F1
#
_entry.id   AF-A0A960R8S4-F1
#
_cell.length_a   1.000
_cell.length_b   1.000
_cell.length_c   1.000
_cell.angle_alpha   90.00
_cell.angle_beta   90.00
_cell.angle_gamma   90.00
#
_symmetry.space_group_name_H-M   'P 1'
#
loop_
_entity.id
_entity.type
_entity.pdbx_description
1 polymer ?
#
loop_
_entity_poly.entity_id
_entity_poly.type
_entity_poly.pdbx_seq_one_letter_code
_entity_poly.pdbx_strand_id
1 'polypeptide(L)'
;PQLIEFNSQQGDPYYGRFPLERAVAGLPPGDRLIALLKTNAGEIPCELDPHSAPLTVANFVGLARGLRPFQATSGGPWITEPFYQDIPWHRAVEGQLIQAGQRAEQTRLCPKSPQEVHKRR
;
A
#
# COMPACT_ATOMS: atom_id res chain seq x y z
N PRO A 1 -1.99 -7.33 -18.68
CA PRO A 1 -2.70 -8.63 -18.80
C PRO A 1 -2.47 -9.53 -17.58
N GLN A 2 -1.22 -9.90 -17.28
CA GLN A 2 -0.88 -10.82 -16.18
C GLN A 2 -1.28 -10.31 -14.79
N LEU A 3 -1.07 -9.03 -14.48
CA LEU A 3 -1.40 -8.48 -13.16
C LEU A 3 -2.92 -8.47 -12.87
N ILE A 4 -3.73 -8.16 -13.88
CA ILE A 4 -5.20 -8.14 -13.75
C ILE A 4 -5.72 -9.55 -13.51
N GLU A 5 -5.22 -10.51 -14.29
CA GLU A 5 -5.58 -11.92 -14.17
C GLU A 5 -5.16 -12.50 -12.82
N PHE A 6 -3.93 -12.23 -12.37
CA PHE A 6 -3.45 -12.62 -11.05
C PHE A 6 -4.34 -12.06 -9.94
N ASN A 7 -4.62 -10.75 -9.96
CA ASN A 7 -5.46 -10.13 -8.93
C ASN A 7 -6.92 -10.63 -9.00
N SER A 8 -7.42 -10.93 -10.20
CA SER A 8 -8.73 -11.56 -10.39
C SER A 8 -8.81 -12.95 -9.77
N GLN A 9 -7.75 -13.76 -9.91
CA GLN A 9 -7.68 -15.09 -9.28
C GLN A 9 -7.63 -15.01 -7.76
N GLN A 10 -7.01 -13.96 -7.20
CA GLN A 10 -7.02 -13.67 -5.76
C GLN A 10 -8.36 -13.09 -5.26
N GLY A 11 -9.30 -12.80 -6.18
CA GLY A 11 -10.61 -12.24 -5.85
C GLY A 11 -10.58 -10.76 -5.49
N ASP A 12 -9.56 -9.99 -5.91
CA ASP A 12 -9.52 -8.54 -5.69
C ASP A 12 -10.71 -7.86 -6.39
N PRO A 13 -11.61 -7.19 -5.66
CA PRO A 13 -12.78 -6.53 -6.24
C PRO A 13 -12.41 -5.41 -7.23
N TYR A 14 -11.18 -4.91 -7.19
CA TYR A 14 -10.68 -3.87 -8.09
C TYR A 14 -9.63 -4.39 -9.08
N TYR A 15 -9.29 -5.68 -9.07
CA TYR A 15 -8.31 -6.28 -9.99
C TYR A 15 -6.96 -5.53 -10.02
N GLY A 16 -6.52 -4.98 -8.89
CA GLY A 16 -5.33 -4.14 -8.78
C GLY A 16 -5.53 -2.66 -9.15
N ARG A 17 -6.65 -2.28 -9.77
CA ARG A 17 -6.91 -0.95 -10.33
C ARG A 17 -7.93 -0.17 -9.51
N PHE A 18 -7.58 0.12 -8.27
CA PHE A 18 -8.40 1.02 -7.46
C PHE A 18 -8.34 2.45 -8.06
N PRO A 19 -9.49 3.08 -8.33
CA PRO A 19 -9.54 4.37 -9.03
C PRO A 19 -9.06 5.51 -8.14
N LEU A 20 -8.24 6.41 -8.72
CA LEU A 20 -7.67 7.55 -8.01
C LEU A 20 -8.76 8.50 -7.49
N GLU A 21 -9.81 8.69 -8.29
CA GLU A 21 -10.92 9.58 -7.99
C GLU A 21 -11.65 9.14 -6.72
N ARG A 22 -11.78 7.83 -6.50
CA ARG A 22 -12.32 7.29 -5.23
C ARG A 22 -11.34 7.49 -4.10
N ALA A 23 -10.04 7.28 -4.34
CA ALA A 23 -9.01 7.40 -3.33
C ALA A 23 -8.91 8.83 -2.77
N VAL A 24 -9.05 9.86 -3.62
CA VAL A 24 -8.96 11.28 -3.22
C VAL A 24 -10.31 11.94 -2.95
N ALA A 25 -11.42 11.20 -3.10
CA ALA A 25 -12.76 11.74 -2.87
C ALA A 25 -12.89 12.38 -1.47
N GLY A 26 -13.42 13.60 -1.43
CA GLY A 26 -13.64 14.35 -0.19
C GLY A 26 -12.38 14.95 0.45
N LEU A 27 -11.21 14.85 -0.17
CA LEU A 27 -10.04 15.64 0.24
C LEU A 27 -10.21 17.09 -0.19
N PRO A 28 -9.66 18.05 0.57
CA PRO A 28 -9.66 19.44 0.17
C PRO A 28 -8.97 19.60 -1.19
N PRO A 29 -9.47 20.50 -2.06
CA PRO A 29 -8.78 20.82 -3.29
C PRO A 29 -7.41 21.44 -2.98
N GLY A 30 -6.40 21.06 -3.74
CA GLY A 30 -5.06 21.61 -3.60
C GLY A 30 -4.14 21.07 -4.69
N ASP A 31 -3.06 21.81 -4.95
CA ASP A 31 -2.10 21.47 -5.99
C ASP A 31 -1.22 20.27 -5.60
N ARG A 32 -1.19 19.90 -4.31
CA ARG A 32 -0.32 18.85 -3.77
C ARG A 32 -1.11 17.90 -2.90
N LEU A 33 -0.83 16.60 -3.08
CA LEU A 33 -1.38 15.54 -2.26
C LEU A 33 -0.34 15.13 -1.22
N ILE A 34 -0.56 15.49 0.04
CA ILE A 34 0.36 15.20 1.14
C ILE A 34 -0.18 14.07 2.01
N ALA A 35 0.64 13.06 2.26
CA ALA A 35 0.41 12.04 3.27
C ALA A 35 1.26 12.35 4.52
N LEU A 36 0.63 12.39 5.67
CA LEU A 36 1.32 12.59 6.95
C LEU A 36 1.46 11.25 7.66
N LEU A 37 2.68 10.70 7.66
CA LEU A 37 2.99 9.46 8.38
C LEU A 37 3.24 9.82 9.84
N LYS A 38 2.29 9.48 10.71
CA LYS A 38 2.42 9.66 12.15
C LYS A 38 3.10 8.44 12.75
N THR A 39 4.28 8.64 13.33
CA THR A 39 5.09 7.59 13.92
C THR A 39 5.38 7.93 15.37
N ASN A 40 5.83 6.95 16.15
CA ASN A 40 6.34 7.17 17.50
C ASN A 40 7.60 8.05 17.54
N ALA A 41 8.32 8.21 16.42
CA ALA A 41 9.50 9.06 16.29
C ALA A 41 9.17 10.46 15.77
N GLY A 42 7.89 10.77 15.52
CA GLY A 42 7.43 12.03 14.97
C GLY A 42 6.66 11.89 13.66
N GLU A 43 6.37 13.02 13.04
CA GLU A 43 5.60 13.10 11.81
C GLU A 43 6.52 13.23 10.58
N ILE A 44 6.20 12.50 9.52
CA ILE A 44 6.92 12.55 8.25
C ILE A 44 5.92 12.96 7.15
N PRO A 45 6.01 14.20 6.63
CA PRO A 45 5.20 14.61 5.48
C PRO A 45 5.78 14.04 4.19
N CYS A 46 4.93 13.39 3.39
CA CYS A 46 5.28 12.84 2.09
C CYS A 46 4.39 13.46 1.01
N GLU A 47 5.01 14.11 0.03
CA GLU A 47 4.30 14.54 -1.18
C GLU A 47 4.12 13.35 -2.14
N LEU A 48 2.89 13.11 -2.58
CA LEU A 48 2.53 12.04 -3.49
C LEU A 48 2.39 12.59 -4.91
N ASP A 49 2.93 11.84 -5.88
CA ASP A 49 2.84 12.19 -7.30
C ASP A 49 1.83 11.29 -8.04
N PRO A 50 0.54 11.68 -8.10
CA PRO A 50 -0.48 10.96 -8.84
C PRO A 50 -0.31 11.05 -10.36
N HIS A 51 0.48 12.00 -10.87
CA HIS A 51 0.68 12.15 -12.32
C HIS A 51 1.61 11.06 -12.85
N SER A 52 2.73 10.83 -12.17
CA SER A 52 3.69 9.80 -12.58
C SER A 52 3.26 8.39 -12.18
N ALA A 53 2.57 8.23 -11.05
CA ALA A 53 2.23 6.91 -10.50
C ALA A 53 0.77 6.81 -10.00
N PRO A 54 -0.25 7.03 -10.86
CA PRO A 54 -1.65 7.16 -10.46
C PRO A 54 -2.19 5.92 -9.73
N LEU A 55 -1.87 4.72 -10.22
CA LEU A 55 -2.36 3.47 -9.61
C LEU A 55 -1.73 3.22 -8.23
N THR A 56 -0.44 3.52 -8.07
CA THR A 56 0.27 3.36 -6.80
C THR A 56 -0.25 4.35 -5.77
N VAL A 57 -0.43 5.61 -6.17
CA VAL A 57 -0.98 6.65 -5.30
C VAL A 57 -2.43 6.32 -4.92
N ALA A 58 -3.27 5.91 -5.88
CA ALA A 58 -4.63 5.50 -5.59
C ALA A 58 -4.68 4.32 -4.60
N ASN A 59 -3.81 3.32 -4.79
CA ASN A 59 -3.71 2.19 -3.88
C ASN A 59 -3.29 2.63 -2.48
N PHE A 60 -2.21 3.41 -2.36
CA PHE A 60 -1.67 3.89 -1.09
C PHE A 60 -2.71 4.73 -0.33
N VAL A 61 -3.30 5.73 -0.98
CA VAL A 61 -4.28 6.63 -0.37
C VAL A 61 -5.56 5.86 -0.02
N GLY A 62 -6.03 4.98 -0.91
CA GLY A 62 -7.20 4.14 -0.66
C GLY A 62 -7.02 3.23 0.55
N LEU A 63 -5.85 2.61 0.71
CA LEU A 63 -5.51 1.78 1.86
C LEU A 63 -5.36 2.62 3.15
N ALA A 64 -4.67 3.75 3.08
CA ALA A 64 -4.47 4.65 4.22
C ALA A 64 -5.79 5.18 4.79
N ARG A 65 -6.76 5.47 3.91
CA ARG A 65 -8.07 6.00 4.29
C ARG A 65 -9.13 4.93 4.55
N GLY A 66 -8.80 3.64 4.40
CA GLY A 66 -9.75 2.55 4.56
C GLY A 66 -10.89 2.57 3.54
N LEU A 67 -10.58 2.92 2.28
CA LEU A 67 -11.51 2.92 1.16
C LEU A 67 -11.25 1.75 0.21
N ARG A 68 -9.98 1.33 0.10
CA ARG A 68 -9.58 0.19 -0.72
C ARG A 68 -9.64 -1.09 0.13
N PRO A 69 -10.42 -2.11 -0.30
CA PRO A 69 -10.41 -3.40 0.37
C PRO A 69 -9.06 -4.10 0.25
N PHE A 70 -8.72 -4.86 1.28
CA PHE A 70 -7.54 -5.74 1.30
C PHE A 70 -7.84 -7.02 2.09
N GLN A 71 -7.01 -8.04 1.94
CA GLN A 71 -7.05 -9.24 2.76
C GLN A 71 -6.06 -9.12 3.92
N ALA A 72 -6.54 -9.22 5.16
CA ALA A 72 -5.66 -9.20 6.34
C ALA A 72 -4.87 -10.51 6.50
N THR A 73 -5.45 -11.62 6.06
CA THR A 73 -4.87 -12.96 6.05
C THR A 73 -4.95 -13.54 4.65
N SER A 74 -3.94 -14.32 4.26
CA SER A 74 -3.91 -14.97 2.95
C SER A 74 -5.13 -15.89 2.80
N GLY A 75 -5.96 -15.63 1.78
CA GLY A 75 -7.21 -16.37 1.54
C GLY A 75 -8.37 -16.00 2.49
N GLY A 76 -8.20 -14.99 3.34
CA GLY A 76 -9.26 -14.44 4.19
C GLY A 76 -10.24 -13.55 3.42
N PRO A 77 -11.30 -13.05 4.09
CA PRO A 77 -12.23 -12.12 3.48
C PRO A 77 -11.55 -10.78 3.14
N TRP A 78 -12.05 -10.13 2.10
CA TRP A 78 -11.69 -8.74 1.77
C TRP A 78 -12.38 -7.80 2.77
N ILE A 79 -11.59 -7.06 3.53
CA ILE A 79 -12.06 -6.09 4.53
C ILE A 79 -11.68 -4.68 4.12
N THR A 80 -12.41 -3.69 4.65
CA THR A 80 -12.23 -2.27 4.33
C THR A 80 -12.05 -1.47 5.62
N GLU A 81 -10.80 -1.20 5.98
CA GLU A 81 -10.39 -0.45 7.18
C GLU A 81 -9.05 0.27 6.93
N PRO A 82 -8.65 1.27 7.73
CA PRO A 82 -7.34 1.93 7.57
C PRO A 82 -6.18 0.95 7.70
N PHE A 83 -5.47 0.69 6.59
CA PHE A 83 -4.49 -0.39 6.51
C PHE A 83 -3.19 -0.12 7.29
N TYR A 84 -2.71 1.12 7.27
CA TYR A 84 -1.41 1.50 7.86
C TYR A 84 -1.51 1.86 9.35
N GLN A 85 -2.64 1.56 10.00
CA GLN A 85 -2.83 1.81 11.42
C GLN A 85 -2.03 0.80 12.25
N ASP A 86 -1.23 1.30 13.20
CA ASP A 86 -0.45 0.51 14.18
C ASP A 86 0.42 -0.60 13.58
N ILE A 87 0.98 -0.36 12.38
CA ILE A 87 1.89 -1.31 11.74
C ILE A 87 3.35 -1.11 12.20
N PRO A 88 4.12 -2.19 12.41
CA PRO A 88 5.53 -2.08 12.77
C PRO A 88 6.42 -1.81 11.55
N TRP A 89 7.61 -1.29 11.80
CA TRP A 89 8.72 -1.32 10.85
C TRP A 89 9.26 -2.73 10.76
N HIS A 90 9.20 -3.37 9.60
CA HIS A 90 9.66 -4.76 9.45
C HIS A 90 11.13 -4.85 9.04
N ARG A 91 11.71 -3.77 8.50
CA ARG A 91 13.12 -3.71 8.14
C ARG A 91 13.65 -2.28 8.24
N ALA A 92 14.78 -2.11 8.91
CA ALA A 92 15.55 -0.88 8.90
C ALA A 92 17.02 -1.23 8.66
N VAL A 93 17.63 -0.58 7.66
CA VAL A 93 19.05 -0.69 7.35
C VAL A 93 19.62 0.72 7.32
N GLU A 94 20.54 0.99 8.24
CA GLU A 94 21.15 2.31 8.41
C GLU A 94 21.78 2.82 7.12
N GLY A 95 21.54 4.09 6.80
CA GLY A 95 22.03 4.73 5.58
C GLY A 95 21.43 4.21 4.27
N GLN A 96 20.45 3.30 4.32
CA GLN A 96 19.86 2.69 3.12
C GLN A 96 18.35 2.85 3.05
N LEU A 97 17.61 2.14 3.92
CA LEU A 97 16.17 2.03 3.78
C LEU A 97 15.49 1.69 5.09
N ILE A 98 14.26 2.18 5.20
CA ILE A 98 13.27 1.72 6.17
C ILE A 98 12.10 1.19 5.36
N GLN A 99 11.62 -0.01 5.72
CA GLN A 99 10.52 -0.68 5.04
C GLN A 99 9.40 -0.95 6.05
N ALA A 100 8.18 -0.58 5.65
CA ALA A 100 6.92 -0.85 6.34
C ALA A 100 5.88 -1.35 5.32
N GLY A 101 4.62 -1.43 5.76
CA GLY A 101 3.49 -1.81 4.91
C GLY A 101 3.12 -3.30 4.99
N GLN A 102 3.56 -3.99 6.05
CA GLN A 102 3.19 -5.38 6.32
C GLN A 102 2.49 -5.47 7.69
N ARG A 103 1.27 -6.01 7.73
CA ARG A 103 0.54 -6.27 8.99
C ARG A 103 1.09 -7.52 9.65
N ALA A 104 1.21 -7.49 10.99
CA ALA A 104 1.89 -8.52 11.77
C ALA A 104 1.26 -9.93 11.68
N GLU A 105 -0.03 -10.04 11.34
CA GLU A 105 -0.66 -11.34 11.13
C GLU A 105 -0.06 -12.11 9.94
N GLN A 106 0.49 -11.38 8.96
CA GLN A 106 1.15 -11.94 7.79
C GLN A 106 2.60 -12.39 8.05
N THR A 107 3.23 -11.89 9.12
CA THR A 107 4.64 -12.18 9.45
C THR A 107 4.84 -13.62 9.93
N ARG A 108 3.81 -14.30 10.44
CA ARG A 108 3.89 -15.72 10.83
C ARG A 108 3.67 -16.69 9.66
N LEU A 109 3.11 -16.24 8.54
CA LEU A 109 2.61 -17.12 7.47
C LEU A 109 3.24 -16.88 6.09
N CYS A 110 4.04 -15.83 5.90
CA CYS A 110 4.65 -15.56 4.60
C CYS A 110 6.02 -16.24 4.46
N PRO A 111 6.16 -17.37 3.74
CA PRO A 111 7.47 -17.78 3.25
C PRO A 111 8.01 -16.66 2.37
N LYS A 112 9.30 -16.32 2.53
CA LYS A 112 9.95 -15.28 1.72
C LYS A 112 9.84 -15.70 0.25
N SER A 113 9.16 -14.90 -0.56
CA SER A 113 9.17 -15.10 -2.02
C SER A 113 10.61 -15.01 -2.52
N PRO A 114 11.01 -15.86 -3.49
CA PRO A 114 12.28 -15.69 -4.19
C PRO A 114 12.28 -14.30 -4.83
N GLN A 115 13.29 -13.49 -4.50
CA GLN A 115 13.40 -12.14 -5.02
C GLN A 115 13.66 -12.20 -6.53
N GLU A 116 12.86 -11.50 -7.32
CA GLU A 116 13.22 -11.15 -8.70
C GLU A 116 14.36 -10.14 -8.67
N VAL A 117 15.59 -10.64 -8.76
CA VAL A 117 16.78 -9.82 -9.00
C VAL A 117 16.85 -9.55 -10.49
N HIS A 118 16.46 -8.35 -10.93
CA HIS A 118 16.86 -7.85 -12.23
C HIS A 118 18.34 -7.45 -12.16
N LYS A 119 19.24 -8.32 -12.62
CA LYS A 119 20.64 -7.94 -12.88
C LYS A 119 20.64 -6.89 -13.99
N ARG A 120 20.88 -5.63 -13.63
CA ARG A 120 21.35 -4.65 -14.62
C ARG A 120 22.78 -5.03 -14.98
N ARG A 121 23.02 -5.29 -16.26
CA ARG A 121 24.36 -5.25 -16.86
C ARG A 121 24.79 -3.80 -17.00
#